data_AF-A0AAV1RLK7-F1
#
_entry.id   AF-A0AAV1RLK7-F1
#
_cell.length_a   1.000
_cell.length_b   1.000
_cell.length_c   1.000
_cell.angle_alpha   90.00
_cell.angle_beta   90.00
_cell.angle_gamma   90.00
#
_symmetry.space_group_name_H-M   'P 1'
#
loop_
_entity.id
_entity.type
_entity.pdbx_description
1 polymer ?
#
loop_
_entity_poly.entity_id
_entity_poly.type
_entity_poly.pdbx_seq_one_letter_code
_entity_poly.pdbx_strand_id
1 'polypeptide(L)'
;MGKATRITLLLISLFLKQTLCQDFGEHSAARTVKQEEEHVHEVHCSRERSRAAWQAIEEYLMPFVERENYQISSKCRLHPSNDLFRDQEQHKVHVDVNEWKCGYCRKSFRAEKFLDQHFDNRHYNLLNISDGKCLADLCGALHCDFMMDSKSAKTKCNPAAVAKNRHLCESLADSCFPLNQSPSASHLHELFLHQFCDAHTCSGKRKLFPKGGKKKTRVFYLAISILTMMMIPLFYVIVYLHQSEMRKGTQELRRISKVRLLESLSVEEMEDEDRKMNDCEDLLTLPLKGPV
;
A
#
# COMPACT_ATOMS: atom_id res chain seq x y z
N MET A 1 32.54 18.85 -1.44
CA MET A 1 31.21 18.78 -0.81
C MET A 1 30.15 19.53 -1.61
N GLY A 2 29.77 19.07 -2.83
CA GLY A 2 29.03 19.93 -3.77
C GLY A 2 27.91 19.31 -4.61
N LYS A 3 27.53 18.04 -4.35
CA LYS A 3 26.45 17.38 -5.11
C LYS A 3 25.32 16.86 -4.21
N ALA A 4 25.65 16.28 -3.05
CA ALA A 4 24.66 15.83 -2.07
C ALA A 4 23.81 16.99 -1.49
N THR A 5 24.43 18.14 -1.22
CA THR A 5 23.76 19.31 -0.63
C THR A 5 22.77 20.01 -1.59
N ARG A 6 22.97 19.87 -2.90
CA ARG A 6 22.04 20.43 -3.92
C ARG A 6 20.82 19.54 -4.11
N ILE A 7 20.99 18.22 -3.98
CA ILE A 7 19.89 17.25 -4.06
C ILE A 7 18.98 17.38 -2.83
N THR A 8 19.54 17.57 -1.63
CA THR A 8 18.75 17.82 -0.43
C THR A 8 17.98 19.15 -0.49
N LEU A 9 18.57 20.22 -1.05
CA LEU A 9 17.86 21.50 -1.23
C LEU A 9 16.70 21.39 -2.24
N LEU A 10 16.91 20.65 -3.34
CA LEU A 10 15.87 20.37 -4.34
C LEU A 10 14.71 19.55 -3.76
N LEU A 11 15.02 18.53 -2.95
CA LEU A 11 13.99 17.73 -2.27
C LEU A 11 13.18 18.58 -1.27
N ILE A 12 13.83 19.44 -0.48
CA ILE A 12 13.15 20.34 0.46
C ILE A 12 12.23 21.34 -0.29
N SER A 13 12.66 21.85 -1.45
CA SER A 13 11.82 22.72 -2.28
C SER A 13 10.61 22.02 -2.91
N LEU A 14 10.71 20.71 -3.21
CA LEU A 14 9.57 19.90 -3.66
C LEU A 14 8.61 19.62 -2.50
N PHE A 15 9.13 19.35 -1.30
CA PHE A 15 8.31 19.15 -0.10
C PHE A 15 7.53 20.40 0.31
N LEU A 16 8.11 21.61 0.18
CA LEU A 16 7.41 22.87 0.47
C LEU A 16 6.30 23.22 -0.53
N LYS A 17 6.39 22.75 -1.79
CA LYS A 17 5.32 22.94 -2.79
C LYS A 17 4.09 22.07 -2.52
N GLN A 18 4.26 20.97 -1.78
CA GLN A 18 3.19 20.02 -1.49
C GLN A 18 2.30 20.47 -0.32
N THR A 19 2.79 21.36 0.54
CA THR A 19 2.07 21.89 1.70
C THR A 19 1.25 23.16 1.42
N LEU A 20 1.41 23.81 0.26
CA LEU A 20 0.75 25.10 -0.05
C LEU A 20 -0.52 24.99 -0.92
N CYS A 21 -0.91 23.79 -1.35
CA CYS A 21 -2.11 23.59 -2.16
C CYS A 21 -3.15 22.77 -1.38
N GLN A 22 -3.53 23.30 -0.22
CA GLN A 22 -4.67 22.78 0.53
C GLN A 22 -5.29 23.91 1.34
N ASP A 23 -5.85 24.91 0.65
CA ASP A 23 -7.01 25.64 1.17
C ASP A 23 -7.77 26.39 0.06
N PHE A 24 -9.06 26.57 0.30
CA PHE A 24 -10.09 27.34 -0.42
C PHE A 24 -10.81 26.71 -1.62
N GLY A 25 -12.03 26.24 -1.32
CA GLY A 25 -13.13 26.08 -2.26
C GLY A 25 -14.45 26.01 -1.48
N GLU A 26 -14.93 27.17 -1.01
CA GLU A 26 -16.23 27.36 -0.36
C GLU A 26 -17.42 27.13 -1.30
N HIS A 27 -18.55 26.81 -0.66
CA HIS A 27 -19.87 26.51 -1.20
C HIS A 27 -20.46 27.57 -2.14
N SER A 28 -21.28 27.14 -3.09
CA SER A 28 -22.51 27.88 -3.39
C SER A 28 -23.63 26.96 -3.84
N ALA A 29 -24.75 27.05 -3.13
CA ALA A 29 -26.02 26.41 -3.44
C ALA A 29 -26.81 27.28 -4.42
N ALA A 30 -27.34 26.67 -5.48
CA ALA A 30 -28.37 27.29 -6.31
C ALA A 30 -29.49 26.27 -6.57
N ARG A 31 -30.70 26.61 -6.09
CA ARG A 31 -31.97 25.94 -6.41
C ARG A 31 -32.64 26.69 -7.56
N THR A 32 -33.31 25.97 -8.47
CA THR A 32 -34.68 26.20 -9.03
C THR A 32 -34.91 25.18 -10.16
N VAL A 33 -35.82 24.20 -10.10
CA VAL A 33 -37.31 24.13 -10.22
C VAL A 33 -37.66 23.28 -11.48
N LYS A 34 -38.41 22.19 -11.21
CA LYS A 34 -39.35 21.37 -12.03
C LYS A 34 -39.33 21.47 -13.56
N GLN A 35 -39.24 20.32 -14.25
CA GLN A 35 -40.36 19.73 -15.01
C GLN A 35 -40.15 18.23 -15.30
N GLU A 36 -41.26 17.52 -15.47
CA GLU A 36 -41.48 16.07 -15.51
C GLU A 36 -41.01 15.35 -16.80
N GLU A 37 -41.00 14.01 -16.72
CA GLU A 37 -41.04 12.99 -17.78
C GLU A 37 -39.72 12.53 -18.44
N GLU A 38 -39.04 11.60 -17.78
CA GLU A 38 -38.80 10.22 -18.27
C GLU A 38 -38.39 9.38 -17.05
N HIS A 39 -39.03 8.24 -16.79
CA HIS A 39 -38.77 7.43 -15.58
C HIS A 39 -37.42 6.70 -15.67
N VAL A 40 -36.32 7.46 -15.71
CA VAL A 40 -35.00 6.96 -15.30
C VAL A 40 -35.16 6.64 -13.82
N HIS A 41 -35.10 5.35 -13.48
CA HIS A 41 -35.11 4.88 -12.09
C HIS A 41 -33.86 5.44 -11.41
N GLU A 42 -33.92 6.67 -10.89
CA GLU A 42 -32.78 7.29 -10.23
C GLU A 42 -32.48 6.49 -8.95
N VAL A 43 -31.35 5.80 -8.96
CA VAL A 43 -30.90 5.02 -7.80
C VAL A 43 -30.39 6.00 -6.75
N HIS A 44 -31.22 6.31 -5.75
CA HIS A 44 -30.82 7.09 -4.58
C HIS A 44 -29.98 6.26 -3.59
N CYS A 45 -28.89 5.65 -4.05
CA CYS A 45 -27.98 4.89 -3.21
C CYS A 45 -26.58 5.54 -3.19
N SER A 46 -26.11 5.94 -2.00
CA SER A 46 -24.77 6.48 -1.86
C SER A 46 -23.72 5.37 -1.97
N ARG A 47 -22.94 5.39 -3.06
CA ARG A 47 -21.87 4.41 -3.33
C ARG A 47 -20.84 4.33 -2.22
N GLU A 48 -20.33 5.48 -1.78
CA GLU A 48 -19.32 5.58 -0.72
C GLU A 48 -19.81 4.97 0.60
N ARG A 49 -21.05 5.28 1.01
CA ARG A 49 -21.67 4.67 2.20
C ARG A 49 -21.90 3.17 2.02
N SER A 50 -22.31 2.72 0.83
CA SER A 50 -22.47 1.30 0.52
C SER A 50 -21.14 0.54 0.62
N ARG A 51 -20.05 1.15 0.15
CA ARG A 51 -18.68 0.61 0.32
C ARG A 51 -18.29 0.50 1.79
N ALA A 52 -18.59 1.52 2.59
CA ALA A 52 -18.35 1.52 4.03
C ALA A 52 -19.12 0.40 4.75
N ALA A 53 -20.39 0.22 4.40
CA ALA A 53 -21.24 -0.85 4.92
C ALA A 53 -20.65 -2.22 4.60
N TRP A 54 -20.24 -2.42 3.34
CA TRP A 54 -19.60 -3.66 2.93
C TRP A 54 -18.28 -3.91 3.68
N GLN A 55 -17.45 -2.87 3.84
CA GLN A 55 -16.20 -3.00 4.58
C GLN A 55 -16.44 -3.41 6.04
N ALA A 56 -17.47 -2.86 6.68
CA ALA A 56 -17.87 -3.27 8.04
C ALA A 56 -18.29 -4.75 8.08
N ILE A 57 -19.06 -5.22 7.09
CA ILE A 57 -19.46 -6.62 6.95
C ILE A 57 -18.23 -7.51 6.74
N GLU A 58 -17.37 -7.17 5.78
CA GLU A 58 -16.18 -7.96 5.43
C GLU A 58 -15.21 -8.07 6.62
N GLU A 59 -14.99 -6.97 7.34
CA GLU A 59 -14.01 -6.91 8.41
C GLU A 59 -14.52 -7.52 9.72
N TYR A 60 -15.79 -7.30 10.08
CA TYR A 60 -16.32 -7.63 11.41
C TYR A 60 -17.35 -8.76 11.44
N LEU A 61 -17.94 -9.15 10.31
CA LEU A 61 -18.94 -10.23 10.24
C LEU A 61 -18.42 -11.47 9.50
N MET A 62 -17.92 -11.30 8.27
CA MET A 62 -17.45 -12.41 7.43
C MET A 62 -16.42 -13.34 8.07
N PRO A 63 -15.47 -12.91 8.94
CA PRO A 63 -14.52 -13.83 9.56
C PRO A 63 -15.20 -14.89 10.45
N PHE A 64 -16.39 -14.59 10.99
CA PHE A 64 -17.16 -15.51 11.82
C PHE A 64 -18.05 -16.41 10.97
N VAL A 65 -18.67 -15.86 9.93
CA VAL A 65 -19.48 -16.61 8.96
C VAL A 65 -18.63 -17.68 8.26
N GLU A 66 -17.43 -17.32 7.82
CA GLU A 66 -16.46 -18.22 7.19
C GLU A 66 -16.00 -19.32 8.17
N ARG A 67 -15.76 -18.97 9.45
CA ARG A 67 -15.34 -19.93 10.49
C ARG A 67 -16.41 -20.98 10.78
N GLU A 68 -17.66 -20.56 10.83
CA GLU A 68 -18.82 -21.42 11.07
C GLU A 68 -19.27 -22.16 9.80
N ASN A 69 -18.63 -21.93 8.64
CA ASN A 69 -19.03 -22.42 7.32
C ASN A 69 -20.52 -22.15 7.01
N TYR A 70 -21.04 -21.03 7.50
CA TYR A 70 -22.45 -20.70 7.35
C TYR A 70 -22.72 -20.04 6.00
N GLN A 71 -23.77 -20.49 5.32
CA GLN A 71 -24.24 -19.90 4.06
C GLN A 71 -25.34 -18.89 4.37
N ILE A 72 -25.04 -17.60 4.16
CA ILE A 72 -26.03 -16.54 4.29
C ILE A 72 -27.12 -16.78 3.22
N SER A 73 -28.38 -16.69 3.61
CA SER A 73 -29.50 -16.86 2.67
C SER A 73 -29.49 -15.76 1.60
N SER A 74 -29.81 -16.10 0.35
CA SER A 74 -30.00 -15.11 -0.73
C SER A 74 -31.13 -14.13 -0.46
N LYS A 75 -32.02 -14.41 0.51
CA LYS A 75 -33.07 -13.47 0.96
C LYS A 75 -32.54 -12.39 1.91
N CYS A 76 -31.39 -12.62 2.55
CA CYS A 76 -30.80 -11.69 3.51
C CYS A 76 -30.19 -10.49 2.78
N ARG A 77 -30.39 -9.29 3.33
CA ARG A 77 -29.85 -8.04 2.74
C ARG A 77 -28.32 -7.96 2.77
N LEU A 78 -27.69 -8.68 3.70
CA LEU A 78 -26.22 -8.75 3.83
C LEU A 78 -25.59 -9.76 2.87
N HIS A 79 -26.39 -10.50 2.08
CA HIS A 79 -25.87 -11.47 1.15
C HIS A 79 -25.00 -10.79 0.07
N PRO A 80 -23.80 -11.31 -0.25
CA PRO A 80 -22.87 -10.64 -1.17
C PRO A 80 -23.44 -10.35 -2.56
N SER A 81 -24.34 -11.21 -3.07
CA SER A 81 -24.99 -11.04 -4.37
C SER A 81 -26.07 -9.97 -4.41
N ASN A 82 -26.56 -9.55 -3.24
CA ASN A 82 -27.63 -8.57 -3.13
C ASN A 82 -27.08 -7.15 -3.05
N ASP A 83 -25.77 -6.96 -2.92
CA ASP A 83 -25.16 -5.65 -2.89
C ASP A 83 -25.18 -5.02 -4.30
N LEU A 84 -25.92 -3.92 -4.42
CA LEU A 84 -26.16 -3.22 -5.68
C LEU A 84 -24.88 -2.83 -6.42
N PHE A 85 -23.81 -2.45 -5.69
CA PHE A 85 -22.57 -1.98 -6.28
C PHE A 85 -21.47 -3.05 -6.30
N ARG A 86 -21.73 -4.27 -5.80
CA ARG A 86 -20.72 -5.35 -5.65
C ARG A 86 -19.92 -5.57 -6.92
N ASP A 87 -20.61 -5.76 -8.03
CA ASP A 87 -19.97 -6.09 -9.31
C ASP A 87 -19.02 -4.97 -9.75
N GLN A 88 -19.46 -3.72 -9.68
CA GLN A 88 -18.64 -2.57 -10.06
C GLN A 88 -17.44 -2.37 -9.14
N GLU A 89 -17.61 -2.56 -7.82
CA GLU A 89 -16.51 -2.48 -6.86
C GLU A 89 -15.48 -3.60 -7.08
N GLN A 90 -15.89 -4.81 -7.48
CA GLN A 90 -14.98 -5.90 -7.86
C GLN A 90 -14.21 -5.62 -9.16
N HIS A 91 -14.78 -4.80 -10.05
CA HIS A 91 -14.15 -4.39 -11.30
C HIS A 91 -13.31 -3.10 -11.18
N LYS A 92 -12.99 -2.68 -9.96
CA LYS A 92 -11.98 -1.64 -9.73
C LYS A 92 -10.59 -2.27 -9.68
N VAL A 93 -9.69 -1.77 -10.51
CA VAL A 93 -8.30 -2.20 -10.53
C VAL A 93 -7.42 -1.04 -10.10
N HIS A 94 -6.82 -1.14 -8.90
CA HIS A 94 -5.81 -0.19 -8.45
C HIS A 94 -4.44 -0.66 -8.95
N VAL A 95 -3.86 0.07 -9.91
CA VAL A 95 -2.60 -0.31 -10.56
C VAL A 95 -1.41 0.33 -9.86
N ASP A 96 -1.52 1.61 -9.53
CA ASP A 96 -0.48 2.41 -8.87
C ASP A 96 -1.15 3.48 -8.00
N VAL A 97 -0.39 4.15 -7.13
CA VAL A 97 -0.85 5.15 -6.14
C VAL A 97 -1.81 6.19 -6.73
N ASN A 98 -1.57 6.58 -7.99
CA ASN A 98 -2.38 7.58 -8.71
C ASN A 98 -3.01 7.01 -9.99
N GLU A 99 -3.14 5.68 -10.11
CA GLU A 99 -3.72 5.04 -11.29
C GLU A 99 -4.76 3.97 -10.92
N TRP A 100 -6.01 4.29 -11.26
CA TRP A 100 -7.17 3.42 -11.15
C TRP A 100 -7.67 3.04 -12.54
N LYS A 101 -7.98 1.76 -12.77
CA LYS A 101 -8.50 1.28 -14.05
C LYS A 101 -9.90 0.68 -13.89
N CYS A 102 -10.75 0.97 -14.87
CA CYS A 102 -12.04 0.32 -15.03
C CYS A 102 -11.87 -1.10 -15.57
N GLY A 103 -12.39 -2.10 -14.87
CA GLY A 103 -12.34 -3.51 -15.27
C GLY A 103 -13.11 -3.83 -16.55
N TYR A 104 -14.18 -3.08 -16.85
CA TYR A 104 -15.02 -3.33 -18.03
C TYR A 104 -14.40 -2.79 -19.33
N CYS A 105 -13.97 -1.52 -19.33
CA CYS A 105 -13.50 -0.83 -20.55
C CYS A 105 -12.01 -0.44 -20.52
N ARG A 106 -11.28 -0.81 -19.46
CA ARG A 106 -9.83 -0.61 -19.31
C ARG A 106 -9.33 0.85 -19.29
N LYS A 107 -10.23 1.83 -19.19
CA LYS A 107 -9.86 3.25 -19.04
C LYS A 107 -9.15 3.50 -17.70
N SER A 108 -8.08 4.30 -17.73
CA SER A 108 -7.34 4.75 -16.54
C SER A 108 -7.85 6.10 -16.02
N PHE A 109 -7.77 6.27 -14.71
CA PHE A 109 -8.20 7.45 -13.96
C PHE A 109 -7.16 7.78 -12.90
N ARG A 110 -6.99 9.07 -12.62
CA ARG A 110 -5.99 9.56 -11.66
C ARG A 110 -6.36 9.29 -10.20
N ALA A 111 -7.65 9.09 -9.91
CA ALA A 111 -8.15 8.88 -8.56
C ALA A 111 -9.44 8.05 -8.60
N GLU A 112 -9.72 7.35 -7.50
CA GLU A 112 -10.90 6.47 -7.38
C GLU A 112 -12.21 7.23 -7.64
N LYS A 113 -12.34 8.47 -7.15
CA LYS A 113 -13.54 9.30 -7.36
C LYS A 113 -13.90 9.49 -8.84
N PHE A 114 -12.90 9.57 -9.73
CA PHE A 114 -13.14 9.73 -11.16
C PHE A 114 -13.54 8.41 -11.82
N LEU A 115 -13.06 7.28 -11.28
CA LEU A 115 -13.51 5.96 -11.69
C LEU A 115 -14.96 5.71 -11.24
N ASP A 116 -15.31 6.10 -10.01
CA ASP A 116 -16.68 6.02 -9.48
C ASP A 116 -17.64 6.82 -10.36
N GLN A 117 -17.31 8.08 -10.65
CA GLN A 117 -18.10 8.92 -11.56
C GLN A 117 -18.20 8.32 -12.97
N HIS A 118 -17.13 7.65 -13.45
CA HIS A 118 -17.18 6.94 -14.72
C HIS A 118 -18.15 5.75 -14.69
N PHE A 119 -18.22 5.00 -13.60
CA PHE A 119 -19.22 3.93 -13.46
C PHE A 119 -20.64 4.47 -13.50
N ASP A 120 -20.91 5.55 -12.78
CA ASP A 120 -22.23 6.18 -12.74
C ASP A 120 -22.67 6.69 -14.12
N ASN A 121 -21.73 7.18 -14.94
CA ASN A 121 -22.05 7.73 -16.26
C ASN A 121 -22.06 6.71 -17.40
N ARG A 122 -21.22 5.66 -17.35
CA ARG A 122 -20.95 4.78 -18.51
C ARG A 122 -21.29 3.33 -18.25
N HIS A 123 -21.39 2.91 -17.00
CA HIS A 123 -21.67 1.52 -16.61
C HIS A 123 -22.90 1.41 -15.69
N TYR A 124 -23.75 2.45 -15.67
CA TYR A 124 -24.99 2.46 -14.92
C TYR A 124 -25.89 1.26 -15.25
N ASN A 125 -25.99 0.92 -16.54
CA ASN A 125 -26.82 -0.19 -17.04
C ASN A 125 -26.35 -1.58 -16.58
N LEU A 126 -25.16 -1.70 -15.99
CA LEU A 126 -24.66 -2.97 -15.45
C LEU A 126 -25.12 -3.22 -14.00
N LEU A 127 -25.79 -2.24 -13.38
CA LEU A 127 -26.36 -2.41 -12.04
C LEU A 127 -27.59 -3.32 -12.10
N ASN A 128 -27.66 -4.29 -11.20
CA ASN A 128 -28.87 -5.07 -10.99
C ASN A 128 -29.87 -4.27 -10.14
N ILE A 129 -30.58 -3.33 -10.76
CA ILE A 129 -31.52 -2.44 -10.06
C ILE A 129 -32.74 -3.20 -9.54
N SER A 130 -33.16 -4.29 -10.19
CA SER A 130 -34.35 -5.06 -9.80
C SER A 130 -34.16 -5.84 -8.50
N ASP A 131 -33.04 -6.55 -8.37
CA ASP A 131 -32.80 -7.41 -7.20
C ASP A 131 -31.83 -6.80 -6.21
N GLY A 132 -30.96 -5.89 -6.67
CA GLY A 132 -29.94 -5.23 -5.86
C GLY A 132 -30.54 -4.42 -4.72
N LYS A 133 -29.86 -4.46 -3.59
CA LYS A 133 -30.19 -3.76 -2.35
C LYS A 133 -29.09 -2.75 -2.07
N CYS A 134 -29.50 -1.54 -1.74
CA CYS A 134 -28.58 -0.50 -1.32
C CYS A 134 -28.06 -0.79 0.09
N LEU A 135 -26.77 -1.09 0.25
CA LEU A 135 -26.20 -1.31 1.59
C LEU A 135 -26.06 0.00 2.39
N ALA A 136 -26.07 1.16 1.72
CA ALA A 136 -26.05 2.45 2.40
C ALA A 136 -27.26 2.65 3.33
N ASP A 137 -28.40 2.04 3.02
CA ASP A 137 -29.60 2.06 3.87
C ASP A 137 -29.37 1.35 5.21
N LEU A 138 -28.40 0.43 5.26
CA LEU A 138 -28.04 -0.33 6.46
C LEU A 138 -26.96 0.39 7.28
N CYS A 139 -26.44 1.52 6.82
CA CYS A 139 -25.32 2.18 7.49
C CYS A 139 -25.60 2.62 8.91
N GLY A 140 -26.85 2.98 9.20
CA GLY A 140 -27.26 3.30 10.58
C GLY A 140 -27.09 2.10 11.52
N ALA A 141 -27.36 0.88 11.04
CA ALA A 141 -27.24 -0.36 11.80
C ALA A 141 -25.81 -0.95 11.81
N LEU A 142 -25.03 -0.70 10.76
CA LEU A 142 -23.68 -1.25 10.57
C LEU A 142 -22.56 -0.31 11.02
N HIS A 143 -22.89 0.87 11.55
CA HIS A 143 -21.92 1.89 11.98
C HIS A 143 -20.97 2.34 10.87
N CYS A 144 -21.46 2.56 9.65
CA CYS A 144 -20.61 3.02 8.53
C CYS A 144 -19.82 4.29 8.84
N ASP A 145 -20.39 5.20 9.61
CA ASP A 145 -19.73 6.47 9.95
C ASP A 145 -18.41 6.22 10.71
N PHE A 146 -18.29 5.10 11.45
CA PHE A 146 -17.04 4.68 12.08
C PHE A 146 -15.98 4.20 11.06
N MET A 147 -16.42 3.61 9.95
CA MET A 147 -15.52 3.16 8.88
C MET A 147 -15.02 4.32 8.02
N MET A 148 -15.86 5.34 7.85
CA MET A 148 -15.57 6.53 7.06
C MET A 148 -14.76 7.57 7.85
N ASP A 149 -15.13 7.82 9.10
CA ASP A 149 -14.57 8.88 9.93
C ASP A 149 -13.85 8.33 11.17
N SER A 150 -12.52 8.48 11.21
CA SER A 150 -11.73 8.18 12.42
C SER A 150 -11.97 9.17 13.57
N LYS A 151 -12.65 10.29 13.30
CA LYS A 151 -12.94 11.37 14.25
C LYS A 151 -14.44 11.68 14.23
N SER A 152 -15.25 10.84 14.84
CA SER A 152 -16.67 11.17 15.05
C SER A 152 -16.76 12.49 15.84
N ALA A 153 -17.21 13.56 15.20
CA ALA A 153 -17.61 14.76 15.92
C ALA A 153 -18.68 14.34 16.93
N LYS A 154 -18.46 14.65 18.22
CA LYS A 154 -19.39 14.28 19.30
C LYS A 154 -20.69 15.07 19.13
N THR A 155 -21.56 14.58 18.26
CA THR A 155 -22.92 15.09 18.11
C THR A 155 -23.77 14.61 19.28
N LYS A 156 -24.71 15.45 19.70
CA LYS A 156 -25.66 15.11 20.75
C LYS A 156 -26.43 13.85 20.36
N CYS A 157 -26.50 12.85 21.24
CA CYS A 157 -27.22 11.61 20.95
C CYS A 157 -28.69 11.89 20.66
N ASN A 158 -29.20 11.33 19.55
CA ASN A 158 -30.62 11.32 19.24
C ASN A 158 -31.22 9.94 19.60
N PRO A 159 -32.03 9.82 20.67
CA PRO A 159 -32.56 8.54 21.10
C PRO A 159 -33.48 7.88 20.07
N ALA A 160 -34.22 8.66 19.28
CA ALA A 160 -35.11 8.12 18.24
C ALA A 160 -34.30 7.48 17.09
N ALA A 161 -33.20 8.12 16.68
CA ALA A 161 -32.34 7.57 15.65
C ALA A 161 -31.63 6.29 16.12
N VAL A 162 -31.17 6.27 17.38
CA VAL A 162 -30.54 5.09 18.00
C VAL A 162 -31.54 3.94 18.08
N ALA A 163 -32.77 4.18 18.54
CA ALA A 163 -33.81 3.14 18.61
C ALA A 163 -34.16 2.60 17.22
N LYS A 164 -34.31 3.46 16.21
CA LYS A 164 -34.54 3.06 14.82
C LYS A 164 -33.42 2.17 14.29
N ASN A 165 -32.16 2.59 14.47
CA ASN A 165 -31.01 1.84 13.97
C ASN A 165 -30.84 0.51 14.70
N ARG A 166 -31.13 0.47 16.00
CA ARG A 166 -31.16 -0.76 16.80
C ARG A 166 -32.18 -1.76 16.26
N HIS A 167 -33.42 -1.34 16.05
CA HIS A 167 -34.46 -2.21 15.48
C HIS A 167 -34.11 -2.70 14.08
N LEU A 168 -33.54 -1.83 13.24
CA LEU A 168 -33.03 -2.24 11.93
C LEU A 168 -31.95 -3.31 12.05
N CYS A 169 -31.02 -3.15 13.00
CA CYS A 169 -29.96 -4.12 13.27
C CYS A 169 -30.51 -5.48 13.76
N GLU A 170 -31.45 -5.47 14.70
CA GLU A 170 -32.10 -6.68 15.22
C GLU A 170 -32.86 -7.41 14.10
N SER A 171 -33.61 -6.68 13.26
CA SER A 171 -34.30 -7.26 12.10
C SER A 171 -33.34 -7.87 11.07
N LEU A 172 -32.14 -7.31 10.89
CA LEU A 172 -31.10 -7.93 10.07
C LEU A 172 -30.61 -9.24 10.70
N ALA A 173 -30.41 -9.28 12.02
CA ALA A 173 -30.01 -10.50 12.72
C ALA A 173 -31.06 -11.61 12.54
N ASP A 174 -32.34 -11.29 12.70
CA ASP A 174 -33.45 -12.25 12.53
C ASP A 174 -33.54 -12.80 11.10
N SER A 175 -33.41 -11.92 10.10
CA SER A 175 -33.57 -12.30 8.69
C SER A 175 -32.35 -13.01 8.10
N CYS A 176 -31.15 -12.70 8.58
CA CYS A 176 -29.90 -13.28 8.08
C CYS A 176 -29.43 -14.49 8.86
N PHE A 177 -29.75 -14.55 10.16
CA PHE A 177 -29.33 -15.59 11.09
C PHE A 177 -30.53 -16.05 11.94
N PRO A 178 -31.48 -16.80 11.36
CA PRO A 178 -32.66 -17.27 12.09
C PRO A 178 -32.28 -18.35 13.13
N LEU A 179 -32.73 -18.15 14.38
CA LEU A 179 -32.42 -19.03 15.52
C LEU A 179 -32.77 -20.50 15.30
N ASN A 180 -33.85 -20.78 14.56
CA ASN A 180 -34.39 -22.12 14.38
C ASN A 180 -33.80 -22.89 13.19
N GLN A 181 -32.89 -22.29 12.42
CA GLN A 181 -32.36 -22.92 11.21
C GLN A 181 -31.18 -23.85 11.51
N SER A 182 -30.26 -23.46 12.39
CA SER A 182 -29.11 -24.27 12.78
C SER A 182 -28.42 -23.73 14.04
N PRO A 183 -27.63 -24.55 14.76
CA PRO A 183 -26.81 -24.08 15.87
C PRO A 183 -25.83 -22.96 15.48
N SER A 184 -25.21 -23.06 14.29
CA SER A 184 -24.33 -22.02 13.76
C SER A 184 -25.09 -20.72 13.45
N ALA A 185 -26.32 -20.81 12.93
CA ALA A 185 -27.18 -19.64 12.74
C ALA A 185 -27.50 -18.96 14.07
N SER A 186 -27.86 -19.75 15.11
CA SER A 186 -28.12 -19.20 16.45
C SER A 186 -26.88 -18.54 17.05
N HIS A 187 -25.69 -19.13 16.91
CA HIS A 187 -24.45 -18.55 17.40
C HIS A 187 -24.08 -17.25 16.65
N LEU A 188 -24.24 -17.23 15.32
CA LEU A 188 -24.01 -16.04 14.50
C LEU A 188 -25.03 -14.95 14.79
N HIS A 189 -26.28 -15.30 15.10
CA HIS A 189 -27.31 -14.36 15.52
C HIS A 189 -26.89 -13.62 16.80
N GLU A 190 -26.55 -14.35 17.86
CA GLU A 190 -26.08 -13.75 19.12
C GLU A 190 -24.81 -12.92 18.90
N LEU A 191 -23.88 -13.42 18.09
CA LEU A 191 -22.66 -12.70 17.74
C LEU A 191 -22.97 -11.39 17.02
N PHE A 192 -23.88 -11.40 16.05
CA PHE A 192 -24.25 -10.21 15.30
C PHE A 192 -24.88 -9.15 16.21
N LEU A 193 -25.80 -9.56 17.09
CA LEU A 193 -26.41 -8.66 18.08
C LEU A 193 -25.36 -7.99 18.97
N HIS A 194 -24.44 -8.78 19.53
CA HIS A 194 -23.40 -8.27 20.42
C HIS A 194 -22.35 -7.42 19.69
N GLN A 195 -22.07 -7.73 18.42
CA GLN A 195 -21.03 -7.07 17.65
C GLN A 195 -21.50 -5.74 17.04
N PHE A 196 -22.76 -5.67 16.58
CA PHE A 196 -23.34 -4.52 15.88
C PHE A 196 -24.45 -3.83 16.67
N CYS A 197 -25.42 -4.59 17.20
CA CYS A 197 -26.67 -4.02 17.71
C CYS A 197 -26.53 -3.39 19.11
N ASP A 198 -25.74 -4.01 19.99
CA ASP A 198 -25.49 -3.56 21.37
C ASP A 198 -24.84 -2.17 21.48
N ALA A 199 -24.16 -1.71 20.42
CA ALA A 199 -23.56 -0.39 20.35
C ALA A 199 -24.61 0.73 20.17
N HIS A 200 -25.85 0.40 19.78
CA HIS A 200 -26.94 1.36 19.64
C HIS A 200 -27.54 1.73 21.00
N THR A 201 -26.86 2.62 21.70
CA THR A 201 -27.34 3.20 22.96
C THR A 201 -26.86 4.65 23.09
N CYS A 202 -27.65 5.49 23.78
CA CYS A 202 -27.20 6.83 24.18
C CYS A 202 -26.35 6.83 25.46
N SER A 203 -26.24 5.69 26.16
CA SER A 203 -25.40 5.57 27.34
C SER A 203 -23.91 5.54 26.95
N GLY A 204 -23.09 6.32 27.65
CA GLY A 204 -21.70 6.58 27.27
C GLY A 204 -20.80 5.33 27.20
N LYS A 205 -19.82 5.41 26.28
CA LYS A 205 -18.65 4.55 26.08
C LYS A 205 -18.92 3.04 25.93
N ARG A 206 -19.67 2.61 24.90
CA ARG A 206 -19.55 1.24 24.38
C ARG A 206 -18.53 1.18 23.25
N LYS A 207 -17.72 0.12 23.26
CA LYS A 207 -16.73 -0.17 22.22
C LYS A 207 -17.46 -0.73 21.00
N LEU A 208 -17.34 -0.06 19.85
CA LEU A 208 -17.76 -0.63 18.57
C LEU A 208 -16.93 -1.89 18.29
N PHE A 209 -17.59 -2.94 17.82
CA PHE A 209 -16.95 -4.19 17.44
C PHE A 209 -16.11 -4.82 18.57
N PRO A 210 -16.74 -5.23 19.70
CA PRO A 210 -16.03 -5.71 20.89
C PRO A 210 -15.10 -6.90 20.61
N LYS A 211 -15.52 -7.84 19.75
CA LYS A 211 -14.73 -9.02 19.36
C LYS A 211 -13.61 -8.72 18.35
N GLY A 212 -13.53 -7.47 17.86
CA GLY A 212 -12.56 -7.04 16.84
C GLY A 212 -12.88 -7.59 15.46
N GLY A 213 -12.10 -7.14 14.46
CA GLY A 213 -12.25 -7.54 13.06
C GLY A 213 -11.05 -8.33 12.50
N LYS A 214 -11.07 -8.58 11.19
CA LYS A 214 -9.99 -9.21 10.41
C LYS A 214 -8.67 -8.41 10.57
N LYS A 215 -7.64 -9.01 11.18
CA LYS A 215 -6.32 -8.38 11.36
C LYS A 215 -5.50 -8.40 10.04
N LYS A 216 -5.70 -7.43 9.15
CA LYS A 216 -4.99 -7.38 7.84
C LYS A 216 -3.50 -7.00 7.91
N THR A 217 -3.00 -6.45 9.02
CA THR A 217 -1.66 -5.82 9.07
C THR A 217 -0.52 -6.67 9.63
N ARG A 218 -0.78 -7.74 10.41
CA ARG A 218 0.34 -8.48 11.04
C ARG A 218 1.12 -9.37 10.09
N VAL A 219 0.45 -10.03 9.15
CA VAL A 219 1.11 -11.04 8.30
C VAL A 219 2.04 -10.38 7.27
N PHE A 220 1.59 -9.32 6.60
CA PHE A 220 2.45 -8.59 5.65
C PHE A 220 3.65 -7.92 6.32
N TYR A 221 3.47 -7.33 7.50
CA TYR A 221 4.60 -6.78 8.27
C TYR A 221 5.61 -7.86 8.68
N LEU A 222 5.14 -9.05 9.09
CA LEU A 222 6.02 -10.18 9.40
C LEU A 222 6.76 -10.67 8.16
N ALA A 223 6.09 -10.80 7.02
CA ALA A 223 6.72 -11.20 5.76
C ALA A 223 7.79 -10.21 5.30
N ILE A 224 7.49 -8.91 5.33
CA ILE A 224 8.46 -7.84 5.02
C ILE A 224 9.63 -7.87 6.00
N SER A 225 9.36 -8.05 7.30
CA SER A 225 10.39 -8.14 8.33
C SER A 225 11.33 -9.33 8.13
N ILE A 226 10.82 -10.49 7.69
CA ILE A 226 11.65 -11.66 7.41
C ILE A 226 12.50 -11.40 6.15
N LEU A 227 11.90 -10.82 5.11
CA LEU A 227 12.61 -10.49 3.86
C LEU A 227 13.77 -9.52 4.11
N THR A 228 13.55 -8.46 4.90
CA THR A 228 14.60 -7.49 5.22
C THR A 228 15.73 -8.12 6.04
N MET A 229 15.41 -8.98 7.01
CA MET A 229 16.41 -9.69 7.81
C MET A 229 17.28 -10.66 6.99
N MET A 230 16.78 -11.18 5.87
CA MET A 230 17.56 -12.02 4.94
C MET A 230 18.37 -11.20 3.93
N MET A 231 17.80 -10.10 3.42
CA MET A 231 18.44 -9.28 2.39
C MET A 231 19.60 -8.43 2.94
N ILE A 232 19.51 -7.97 4.20
CA ILE A 232 20.54 -7.12 4.82
C ILE A 232 21.89 -7.87 4.98
N PRO A 233 21.96 -9.08 5.58
CA PRO A 233 23.20 -9.83 5.69
C PRO A 233 23.78 -10.20 4.32
N LEU A 234 22.93 -10.59 3.37
CA LEU A 234 23.36 -10.92 2.01
C LEU A 234 24.04 -9.73 1.34
N PHE A 235 23.45 -8.53 1.46
CA PHE A 235 24.04 -7.30 0.96
C PHE A 235 25.43 -7.04 1.57
N TYR A 236 25.57 -7.18 2.90
CA TYR A 236 26.87 -6.98 3.56
C TYR A 236 27.90 -8.04 3.18
N VAL A 237 27.50 -9.30 2.98
CA VAL A 237 28.38 -10.36 2.49
C VAL A 237 28.87 -10.05 1.08
N ILE A 238 27.98 -9.61 0.17
CA ILE A 238 28.36 -9.22 -1.19
C ILE A 238 29.35 -8.05 -1.17
N VAL A 239 29.09 -7.02 -0.36
CA VAL A 239 29.99 -5.86 -0.21
C VAL A 239 31.34 -6.30 0.38
N TYR A 240 31.34 -7.20 1.37
CA TYR A 240 32.55 -7.75 1.96
C TYR A 240 33.38 -8.53 0.93
N LEU A 241 32.74 -9.42 0.17
CA LEU A 241 33.39 -10.20 -0.89
C LEU A 241 33.99 -9.27 -1.96
N HIS A 242 33.23 -8.28 -2.41
CA HIS A 242 33.71 -7.29 -3.39
C HIS A 242 34.90 -6.48 -2.86
N GLN A 243 34.84 -5.99 -1.61
CA GLN A 243 35.98 -5.29 -1.00
C GLN A 243 37.19 -6.22 -0.80
N SER A 244 36.95 -7.49 -0.49
CA SER A 244 38.01 -8.48 -0.30
C SER A 244 38.74 -8.79 -1.61
N GLU A 245 38.00 -8.91 -2.73
CA GLU A 245 38.58 -9.07 -4.06
C GLU A 245 39.38 -7.84 -4.47
N MET A 246 38.86 -6.63 -4.25
CA MET A 246 39.59 -5.40 -4.54
C MET A 246 40.88 -5.28 -3.70
N ARG A 247 40.88 -5.74 -2.44
CA ARG A 247 42.08 -5.80 -1.60
C ARG A 247 43.08 -6.86 -2.08
N LYS A 248 42.62 -8.03 -2.52
CA LYS A 248 43.50 -9.06 -3.08
C LYS A 248 44.10 -8.61 -4.42
N GLY A 249 43.32 -8.01 -5.30
CA GLY A 249 43.78 -7.47 -6.58
C GLY A 249 44.82 -6.35 -6.42
N THR A 250 44.65 -5.46 -5.46
CA THR A 250 45.65 -4.42 -5.15
C THR A 250 46.93 -4.98 -4.53
N GLN A 251 46.85 -6.07 -3.73
CA GLN A 251 48.03 -6.75 -3.20
C GLN A 251 48.83 -7.48 -4.29
N GLU A 252 48.16 -8.18 -5.21
CA GLU A 252 48.81 -8.86 -6.35
C GLU A 252 49.49 -7.86 -7.30
N LEU A 253 48.82 -6.75 -7.64
CA LEU A 253 49.43 -5.69 -8.46
C LEU A 253 50.68 -5.07 -7.80
N ARG A 254 50.66 -4.89 -6.46
CA ARG A 254 51.80 -4.36 -5.69
C ARG A 254 52.95 -5.36 -5.57
N ARG A 255 52.66 -6.67 -5.58
CA ARG A 255 53.69 -7.72 -5.61
C ARG A 255 54.36 -7.76 -6.99
N ILE A 256 53.58 -7.71 -8.07
CA ILE A 256 54.10 -7.68 -9.45
C ILE A 256 54.94 -6.41 -9.69
N SER A 257 54.52 -5.25 -9.19
CA SER A 257 55.32 -4.02 -9.35
C SER A 257 56.66 -4.09 -8.62
N LYS A 258 56.72 -4.73 -7.44
CA LYS A 258 57.98 -4.90 -6.70
C LYS A 258 58.94 -5.85 -7.38
N VAL A 259 58.44 -6.95 -7.95
CA VAL A 259 59.27 -7.90 -8.70
C VAL A 259 59.86 -7.22 -9.92
N ARG A 260 59.06 -6.48 -10.70
CA ARG A 260 59.54 -5.75 -11.89
C ARG A 260 60.57 -4.66 -11.56
N LEU A 261 60.45 -4.04 -10.39
CA LEU A 261 61.37 -2.98 -9.94
C LEU A 261 62.70 -3.56 -9.39
N LEU A 262 62.67 -4.76 -8.81
CA LEU A 262 63.89 -5.52 -8.48
C LEU A 262 64.58 -6.05 -9.74
N GLU A 263 63.80 -6.48 -10.73
CA GLU A 263 64.32 -6.92 -12.02
C GLU A 263 64.99 -5.77 -12.78
N SER A 264 64.42 -4.55 -12.76
CA SER A 264 65.08 -3.38 -13.35
C SER A 264 66.35 -2.96 -12.61
N LEU A 265 66.39 -3.06 -11.27
CA LEU A 265 67.59 -2.76 -10.49
C LEU A 265 68.72 -3.79 -10.74
N SER A 266 68.37 -5.07 -10.91
CA SER A 266 69.35 -6.11 -11.26
C SER A 266 69.91 -5.98 -12.68
N VAL A 267 69.16 -5.35 -13.60
CA VAL A 267 69.63 -5.06 -14.97
C VAL A 267 70.55 -3.83 -14.96
N GLU A 268 70.23 -2.79 -14.18
CA GLU A 268 71.12 -1.63 -13.99
C GLU A 268 72.45 -1.99 -13.29
N GLU A 269 72.44 -2.92 -12.32
CA GLU A 269 73.70 -3.42 -11.70
C GLU A 269 74.57 -4.20 -12.69
N MET A 270 73.98 -4.83 -13.71
CA MET A 270 74.73 -5.58 -14.74
C MET A 270 75.33 -4.64 -15.80
N GLU A 271 74.64 -3.55 -16.16
CA GLU A 271 75.17 -2.54 -17.10
C GLU A 271 76.28 -1.65 -16.51
N ASP A 272 76.36 -1.50 -15.17
CA ASP A 272 77.42 -0.72 -14.51
C ASP A 272 78.74 -1.51 -14.35
N GLU A 273 78.71 -2.86 -14.33
CA GLU A 273 79.93 -3.69 -14.40
C GLU A 273 80.54 -3.69 -15.80
N ASP A 274 79.74 -3.75 -16.88
CA ASP A 274 80.27 -3.67 -18.25
C ASP A 274 80.82 -2.27 -18.59
N ARG A 275 80.27 -1.20 -17.98
CA ARG A 275 80.79 0.17 -18.14
C ARG A 275 82.14 0.38 -17.45
N LYS A 276 82.40 -0.30 -16.32
CA LYS A 276 83.71 -0.24 -15.63
C LYS A 276 84.80 -1.06 -16.30
N MET A 277 84.47 -2.05 -17.14
CA MET A 277 85.48 -2.84 -17.85
C MET A 277 86.02 -2.13 -19.10
N ASN A 278 85.25 -1.24 -19.73
CA ASN A 278 85.71 -0.47 -20.90
C ASN A 278 86.56 0.77 -20.57
N ASP A 279 86.51 1.30 -19.33
CA ASP A 279 87.35 2.44 -18.93
C ASP A 279 88.77 2.02 -18.50
N CYS A 280 89.09 0.72 -18.49
CA CYS A 280 90.42 0.21 -18.13
C CYS A 280 91.32 -0.14 -19.34
N GLU A 281 90.80 -0.10 -20.58
CA GLU A 281 91.57 -0.39 -21.81
C GLU A 281 92.07 0.85 -22.58
N ASP A 282 91.74 2.08 -22.16
CA ASP A 282 92.16 3.30 -22.89
C ASP A 282 93.29 4.11 -22.22
N LEU A 283 93.95 3.55 -21.18
CA LEU A 283 95.07 4.20 -20.46
C LEU A 283 96.43 3.50 -20.64
N LEU A 284 96.66 2.82 -21.77
CA LEU A 284 97.93 2.12 -22.04
C LEU A 284 98.40 2.21 -23.51
N THR A 285 98.43 3.42 -24.07
CA THR A 285 99.24 3.71 -25.27
C THR A 285 99.94 5.08 -25.17
N LEU A 286 101.11 5.12 -24.52
CA LEU A 286 102.11 6.18 -24.67
C LEU A 286 103.20 5.71 -25.66
N PRO A 287 103.48 6.41 -26.76
CA PRO A 287 104.65 6.13 -27.57
C PRO A 287 105.88 6.83 -27.00
N LEU A 288 106.91 6.04 -26.73
CA LEU A 288 108.28 6.45 -26.45
C LEU A 288 108.85 7.24 -27.64
N LYS A 289 109.38 8.45 -27.39
CA LYS A 289 110.32 9.11 -28.29
C LYS A 289 111.55 9.53 -27.50
N GLY A 290 112.59 8.71 -27.61
CA GLY A 290 113.94 8.98 -27.13
C GLY A 290 114.78 9.78 -28.13
N PRO A 291 116.01 10.17 -27.75
CA PRO A 291 116.70 11.36 -28.25
C PRO A 291 117.82 11.06 -29.27
N VAL A 292 118.08 12.02 -30.18
CA VAL A 292 119.40 12.48 -30.67
C VAL A 292 119.25 13.93 -31.11
#